data_AF-A0A2Z5IQR1-F1
#
_entry.id   AF-A0A2Z5IQR1-F1
#
_cell.length_a   1.000
_cell.length_b   1.000
_cell.length_c   1.000
_cell.angle_alpha   90.00
_cell.angle_beta   90.00
_cell.angle_gamma   90.00
#
_symmetry.space_group_name_H-M   'P 1'
#
loop_
_entity.id
_entity.type
_entity.pdbx_description
1 polymer ?
#
loop_
_entity_poly.entity_id
_entity_poly.type
_entity_poly.pdbx_seq_one_letter_code
_entity_poly.pdbx_strand_id
1 'polypeptide(L)'
;MTITINYETKSDQSRFINISMLTTTKKTNSLKINLDKSAESDWNREKINTFLVNIVAENDSSEIIVEITDQANQNRQQVKEIEFIVQLFETFAKQYNEMIKK
;
A
#
# COMPACT_ATOMS: atom_id res chain seq x y z
N MET A 1 -7.02 12.97 8.72
CA MET A 1 -6.49 12.63 7.41
C MET A 1 -6.64 11.14 7.22
N THR A 2 -7.01 10.70 6.03
CA THR A 2 -7.16 9.27 5.75
C THR A 2 -6.33 8.90 4.53
N ILE A 3 -5.52 7.86 4.67
CA ILE A 3 -4.85 7.19 3.57
C ILE A 3 -5.57 5.89 3.26
N THR A 4 -5.66 5.57 1.98
CA THR A 4 -6.11 4.27 1.48
C THR A 4 -5.00 3.67 0.65
N ILE A 5 -4.65 2.44 0.96
CA ILE A 5 -3.70 1.60 0.21
C ILE A 5 -4.51 0.53 -0.49
N ASN A 6 -4.44 0.45 -1.82
CA ASN A 6 -5.11 -0.58 -2.61
C ASN A 6 -4.08 -1.47 -3.30
N TYR A 7 -4.35 -2.78 -3.36
CA TYR A 7 -3.66 -3.67 -4.28
C TYR A 7 -4.50 -3.88 -5.53
N GLU A 8 -3.93 -3.60 -6.69
CA GLU A 8 -4.66 -3.55 -7.95
C GLU A 8 -3.91 -4.25 -9.08
N THR A 9 -4.69 -4.81 -10.01
CA THR A 9 -4.19 -5.32 -11.29
C THR A 9 -4.77 -4.45 -12.39
N LYS A 10 -3.90 -3.85 -13.20
CA LYS A 10 -4.31 -3.06 -14.36
C LYS A 10 -4.63 -3.98 -15.54
N SER A 11 -5.25 -3.41 -16.57
CA SER A 11 -5.64 -4.14 -17.78
C SER A 11 -4.47 -4.76 -18.54
N ASP A 12 -3.26 -4.22 -18.36
CA ASP A 12 -2.00 -4.71 -18.91
C ASP A 12 -1.34 -5.79 -18.02
N GLN A 13 -2.08 -6.34 -17.05
CA GLN A 13 -1.64 -7.32 -16.06
C GLN A 13 -0.61 -6.84 -15.04
N SER A 14 -0.19 -5.57 -15.11
CA SER A 14 0.75 -5.04 -14.13
C SER A 14 0.07 -4.86 -12.77
N ARG A 15 0.82 -5.16 -11.70
CA ARG A 15 0.33 -5.23 -10.32
C ARG A 15 0.84 -4.03 -9.54
N PHE A 16 -0.06 -3.33 -8.84
CA PHE A 16 0.28 -2.10 -8.14
C PHE A 16 -0.20 -2.08 -6.71
N ILE A 17 0.61 -1.48 -5.85
CA ILE A 17 0.19 -0.95 -4.57
C ILE A 17 -0.05 0.55 -4.79
N ASN A 18 -1.31 0.98 -4.78
CA ASN A 18 -1.70 2.37 -4.93
C ASN A 18 -1.93 3.02 -3.56
N ILE A 19 -1.17 4.06 -3.24
CA ILE A 19 -1.27 4.83 -2.01
C ILE A 19 -1.95 6.16 -2.33
N SER A 20 -3.14 6.38 -1.78
CA SER A 20 -3.98 7.54 -2.09
C SER A 20 -4.64 8.14 -0.84
N MET A 21 -5.12 9.37 -0.97
CA MET A 21 -5.91 10.07 0.04
C MET A 21 -7.42 9.92 -0.19
N LEU A 22 -7.82 8.98 -1.06
CA LEU A 22 -9.22 8.76 -1.40
C LEU A 22 -9.93 8.01 -0.26
N THR A 23 -11.19 8.36 -0.01
CA THR A 23 -12.00 7.71 1.04
C THR A 23 -12.72 6.44 0.57
N THR A 24 -12.72 6.19 -0.74
CA THR A 24 -13.40 5.09 -1.40
C THR A 24 -12.47 3.90 -1.62
N THR A 25 -12.76 2.81 -0.91
CA THR A 25 -12.17 1.49 -1.16
C THR A 25 -13.04 0.79 -2.20
N LYS A 26 -12.60 0.74 -3.46
CA LYS A 26 -13.38 0.07 -4.54
C LYS A 26 -13.13 -1.43 -4.63
N LYS A 27 -12.18 -1.98 -3.85
CA LYS A 27 -11.64 -3.33 -4.07
C LYS A 27 -11.49 -4.11 -2.77
N THR A 28 -11.54 -5.44 -2.90
CA THR A 28 -11.43 -6.45 -1.84
C THR A 28 -10.12 -6.36 -1.06
N ASN A 29 -9.02 -5.93 -1.72
CA ASN A 29 -7.72 -5.73 -1.08
C ASN A 29 -7.41 -4.25 -0.93
N SER A 30 -7.95 -3.69 0.14
CA SER A 30 -7.69 -2.31 0.53
C SER A 30 -7.48 -2.18 2.03
N LEU A 31 -6.55 -1.30 2.40
CA LEU A 31 -6.26 -0.93 3.78
C LEU A 31 -6.50 0.57 3.94
N LYS A 32 -7.41 0.93 4.85
CA LYS A 32 -7.74 2.32 5.16
C LYS A 32 -7.15 2.71 6.52
N ILE A 33 -6.38 3.79 6.54
CA ILE A 33 -5.62 4.27 7.69
C ILE A 33 -6.09 5.68 8.02
N ASN A 34 -6.63 5.87 9.22
CA ASN A 34 -6.95 7.20 9.73
C ASN A 34 -5.76 7.72 10.57
N LEU A 35 -5.16 8.82 10.12
CA LEU A 35 -3.98 9.43 10.73
C LEU A 35 -4.33 10.45 11.84
N ASP A 36 -5.60 10.88 11.95
CA ASP A 36 -6.00 11.86 12.99
C ASP A 36 -6.30 11.20 14.34
N LYS A 37 -6.49 9.88 14.36
CA LYS A 37 -6.69 9.14 15.59
C LYS A 37 -5.34 8.57 15.99
N SER A 38 -4.86 8.97 17.16
CA SER A 38 -3.83 8.28 17.95
C SER A 38 -4.21 6.84 18.32
N ALA A 39 -5.26 6.28 17.71
CA ALA A 39 -5.74 4.95 17.98
C ALA A 39 -4.91 3.95 17.19
N GLU A 40 -4.14 3.16 17.92
CA GLU A 40 -3.53 1.89 17.53
C GLU A 40 -4.51 0.90 16.84
N SER A 41 -5.80 1.25 16.66
CA SER A 41 -6.86 0.37 16.17
C SER A 41 -6.92 0.21 14.65
N ASP A 42 -6.49 1.20 13.86
CA ASP A 42 -6.80 1.21 12.42
C ASP A 42 -5.69 0.63 11.54
N TRP A 43 -4.42 0.77 11.95
CA TRP A 43 -3.24 0.30 11.19
C TRP A 43 -2.19 -0.36 12.11
N ASN A 44 -2.51 -1.55 12.62
CA ASN A 44 -1.59 -2.31 13.45
C ASN A 44 -0.79 -3.32 12.61
N ARG A 45 0.26 -3.90 13.21
CA ARG A 45 1.13 -4.89 12.57
C ARG A 45 0.36 -6.05 11.95
N GLU A 46 -0.70 -6.52 12.62
CA GLU A 46 -1.52 -7.64 12.15
C GLU A 46 -2.24 -7.28 10.84
N LYS A 47 -2.91 -6.13 10.78
CA LYS A 47 -3.60 -5.66 9.56
C LYS A 47 -2.65 -5.48 8.39
N ILE A 48 -1.47 -4.90 8.63
CA ILE A 48 -0.43 -4.73 7.62
C ILE A 48 0.04 -6.10 7.12
N ASN A 49 0.35 -7.02 8.03
CA ASN A 49 0.79 -8.36 7.66
C ASN A 49 -0.27 -9.11 6.85
N THR A 50 -1.54 -9.09 7.27
CA THR A 50 -2.64 -9.72 6.54
C THR A 50 -2.77 -9.13 5.14
N PHE A 51 -2.66 -7.81 5.01
CA PHE A 51 -2.68 -7.15 3.70
C PHE A 51 -1.51 -7.60 2.81
N LEU A 52 -0.28 -7.64 3.35
CA LEU A 52 0.90 -8.09 2.61
C LEU A 52 0.81 -9.57 2.21
N VAL A 53 0.29 -10.44 3.10
CA VAL A 53 0.07 -11.86 2.80
C VAL A 53 -0.95 -12.02 1.68
N ASN A 54 -2.05 -11.25 1.70
CA ASN A 54 -3.04 -11.28 0.62
C ASN A 54 -2.42 -10.84 -0.71
N ILE A 55 -1.58 -9.80 -0.71
CA ILE A 55 -0.84 -9.40 -1.92
C ILE A 55 -0.01 -10.57 -2.46
N VAL A 56 0.77 -11.23 -1.60
CA VAL A 56 1.62 -12.36 -2.02
C VAL A 56 0.78 -13.54 -2.53
N ALA A 57 -0.35 -13.83 -1.88
CA ALA A 57 -1.21 -14.95 -2.26
C ALA A 57 -1.93 -14.72 -3.60
N GLU A 58 -2.25 -13.47 -3.92
CA GLU A 58 -2.94 -13.10 -5.16
C GLU A 58 -2.00 -12.80 -6.32
N ASN A 59 -0.76 -12.46 -6.02
CA ASN A 59 0.21 -12.12 -7.04
C ASN A 59 0.78 -13.39 -7.69
N ASP A 60 0.67 -13.46 -9.01
CA ASP A 60 1.13 -14.57 -9.86
C ASP A 60 2.62 -14.48 -10.18
N SER A 61 3.44 -14.11 -9.19
CA SER A 61 4.87 -13.81 -9.36
C SER A 61 5.16 -12.67 -10.34
N SER A 62 4.20 -11.78 -10.57
CA SER A 62 4.41 -10.56 -11.35
C SER A 62 5.13 -9.47 -10.54
N GLU A 63 5.85 -8.59 -11.22
CA GLU A 63 6.47 -7.42 -10.59
C GLU A 63 5.40 -6.51 -9.97
N ILE A 64 5.64 -6.09 -8.73
CA ILE A 64 4.78 -5.15 -8.00
C ILE A 64 5.38 -3.75 -8.09
N ILE A 65 4.57 -2.78 -8.49
CA ILE A 65 4.96 -1.37 -8.57
C ILE A 65 4.21 -0.57 -7.49
N VAL A 66 4.91 0.32 -6.79
CA VAL A 66 4.27 1.23 -5.82
C VAL A 66 3.95 2.54 -6.54
N GLU A 67 2.68 2.92 -6.53
CA GLU A 67 2.19 4.19 -7.07
C GLU A 67 1.62 5.05 -5.95
N ILE A 68 2.06 6.30 -5.89
CA ILE A 68 1.57 7.29 -4.95
C ILE A 68 0.84 8.39 -5.72
N THR A 69 -0.38 8.74 -5.31
CA THR A 69 -1.09 9.86 -5.95
C THR A 69 -0.46 11.19 -5.59
N ASP A 70 -0.58 12.20 -6.47
CA ASP A 70 0.02 13.52 -6.25
C ASP A 70 -0.34 14.11 -4.88
N GLN A 71 -1.61 13.97 -4.48
CA GLN A 71 -2.07 14.44 -3.17
C GLN A 71 -1.39 13.69 -2.02
N ALA A 72 -1.26 12.36 -2.10
CA ALA A 72 -0.54 11.59 -1.09
C ALA A 72 0.96 11.96 -1.06
N ASN A 73 1.56 12.19 -2.21
CA ASN A 73 2.97 12.57 -2.34
C ASN A 73 3.28 13.98 -1.81
N GLN A 74 2.36 14.93 -1.98
CA GLN A 74 2.48 16.24 -1.36
C GLN A 74 2.41 16.16 0.17
N ASN A 75 1.53 15.32 0.70
CA ASN A 75 1.38 15.14 2.15
C ASN A 75 2.54 14.31 2.75
N ARG A 76 3.16 13.41 1.98
CA ARG A 76 4.37 12.64 2.35
C ARG A 76 5.48 13.55 2.89
N GLN A 77 5.69 14.71 2.28
CA GLN A 77 6.72 15.67 2.70
C GLN A 77 6.41 16.37 4.03
N GLN A 78 5.16 16.34 4.49
CA GLN A 78 4.68 17.08 5.65
C GLN A 78 4.26 16.18 6.82
N VAL A 79 3.94 14.91 6.56
CA VAL A 79 3.40 13.94 7.52
C VAL A 79 4.28 12.68 7.55
N LYS A 80 5.00 12.47 8.66
CA LYS A 80 5.99 11.38 8.80
C LYS A 80 5.37 9.99 8.67
N GLU A 81 4.12 9.84 9.10
CA GLU A 81 3.38 8.59 9.01
C GLU A 81 3.14 8.20 7.55
N ILE A 82 2.93 9.18 6.66
CA ILE A 82 2.76 8.95 5.23
C ILE A 82 4.09 8.52 4.62
N GLU A 83 5.19 9.19 4.96
CA GLU A 83 6.54 8.78 4.56
C GLU A 83 6.82 7.33 4.97
N PHE A 84 6.53 6.98 6.22
CA PHE A 84 6.73 5.62 6.73
C PHE A 84 5.92 4.58 5.96
N ILE A 85 4.63 4.86 5.71
CA ILE A 85 3.75 3.98 4.95
C ILE A 85 4.31 3.74 3.54
N VAL A 86 4.76 4.79 2.87
CA VAL A 86 5.32 4.70 1.52
C VAL A 86 6.60 3.85 1.52
N GLN A 87 7.53 4.13 2.45
CA GLN A 87 8.78 3.37 2.58
C GLN A 87 8.54 1.88 2.88
N LEU A 88 7.54 1.56 3.70
CA LEU A 88 7.16 0.19 4.01
C LEU A 88 6.77 -0.58 2.74
N PHE A 89 5.88 0.00 1.92
CA PHE A 89 5.41 -0.66 0.71
C PHE A 89 6.45 -0.66 -0.41
N GLU A 90 7.26 0.40 -0.55
CA GLU A 90 8.40 0.42 -1.47
C GLU A 90 9.42 -0.67 -1.13
N THR A 91 9.75 -0.83 0.16
CA THR A 91 10.67 -1.87 0.65
C THR A 91 10.11 -3.26 0.39
N PHE A 92 8.84 -3.48 0.69
CA PHE A 92 8.16 -4.74 0.42
C PHE A 92 8.19 -5.08 -1.08
N ALA A 93 7.76 -4.16 -1.95
CA ALA A 93 7.73 -4.39 -3.39
C ALA A 93 9.13 -4.70 -3.93
N LYS A 94 10.14 -3.95 -3.50
CA LYS A 94 11.53 -4.22 -3.87
C LYS A 94 11.97 -5.63 -3.49
N GLN A 95 11.80 -6.03 -2.23
CA GLN A 95 12.21 -7.35 -1.74
C GLN A 95 11.46 -8.48 -2.44
N TYR A 96 10.15 -8.33 -2.65
CA TYR A 96 9.35 -9.28 -3.39
C TYR A 96 9.83 -9.43 -4.84
N ASN A 97 10.04 -8.30 -5.53
CA ASN A 97 10.49 -8.29 -6.92
C ASN A 97 11.89 -8.91 -7.09
N GLU A 98 12.79 -8.72 -6.11
CA GLU A 98 14.09 -9.39 -6.08
C GLU A 98 13.96 -10.91 -5.87
N MET A 99 12.97 -11.36 -5.11
CA MET A 99 12.72 -12.78 -4.85
C MET A 99 12.21 -13.52 -6.08
N ILE A 100 11.28 -12.94 -6.83
CA ILE A 100 10.70 -13.56 -8.04
C ILE A 100 11.64 -13.55 -9.26
N LYS A 101 12.70 -12.75 -9.23
CA LYS A 101 13.72 -12.65 -10.28
C LYS A 101 14.87 -13.67 -10.11
N LYS A 102 14.93 -14.36 -8.97
CA LYS A 102 15.93 -15.40 -8.67
C LYS A 102 15.40 -16.78 -9.05
#